data_AF-A0A4U7D1S5-F1
#
_entry.id   AF-A0A4U7D1S5-F1
#
_cell.length_a   1.000
_cell.length_b   1.000
_cell.length_c   1.000
_cell.angle_alpha   90.00
_cell.angle_beta   90.00
_cell.angle_gamma   90.00
#
_symmetry.space_group_name_H-M   'P 1'
#
loop_
_entity.id
_entity.type
_entity.pdbx_description
1 polymer ?
#
loop_
_entity_poly.entity_id
_entity_poly.type
_entity_poly.pdbx_seq_one_letter_code
_entity_poly.pdbx_strand_id
1 'polypeptide(L)'
;SAYASLKYLVVGTVGASLYLLGVGYVFLATGTLNMLDVQAQIVAQAGYGDPLVRASYAFIVTGLALKIAIFPVHSWQPDAYQR
;
A
#
# COMPACT_ATOMS: atom_id res chain seq x y z
N SER A 1 -26.34 -1.56 -5.07
CA SER A 1 -26.97 -0.85 -3.91
C SER A 1 -26.06 0.26 -3.36
N ALA A 2 -26.60 1.36 -2.81
CA ALA A 2 -25.83 2.46 -2.21
C ALA A 2 -24.89 2.01 -1.08
N TYR A 3 -25.29 0.97 -0.33
CA TYR A 3 -24.45 0.33 0.69
C TYR A 3 -23.16 -0.28 0.11
N ALA A 4 -23.26 -0.98 -1.01
CA ALA A 4 -22.10 -1.59 -1.69
C ALA A 4 -21.15 -0.51 -2.24
N SER A 5 -21.68 0.58 -2.78
CA SER A 5 -20.87 1.72 -3.25
C SER A 5 -20.12 2.40 -2.11
N LEU A 6 -20.76 2.59 -0.95
CA LEU A 6 -20.10 3.16 0.23
C LEU A 6 -19.01 2.22 0.77
N LYS A 7 -19.29 0.91 0.82
CA LYS A 7 -18.31 -0.12 1.22
C LYS A 7 -17.08 -0.11 0.30
N TYR A 8 -17.29 -0.03 -1.01
CA TYR A 8 -16.20 0.10 -1.99
C TYR A 8 -15.38 1.37 -1.78
N LEU A 9 -16.05 2.52 -1.60
CA LEU A 9 -15.38 3.80 -1.37
C LEU A 9 -14.48 3.75 -0.13
N VAL A 10 -14.99 3.22 0.98
CA VAL A 10 -14.24 3.11 2.24
C VAL A 10 -13.03 2.19 2.05
N VAL A 11 -13.22 0.99 1.50
CA VAL A 11 -12.13 0.03 1.30
C VAL A 11 -11.07 0.58 0.34
N GLY A 12 -11.48 1.20 -0.76
CA GLY A 12 -10.58 1.82 -1.72
C GLY A 12 -9.78 2.97 -1.14
N THR A 13 -10.41 3.79 -0.29
CA THR A 13 -9.75 4.91 0.39
C THR A 13 -8.74 4.41 1.42
N VAL A 14 -9.11 3.41 2.22
CA VAL A 14 -8.20 2.77 3.19
C VAL A 14 -6.98 2.18 2.47
N GLY A 15 -7.18 1.45 1.36
CA GLY A 15 -6.07 0.90 0.57
C GLY A 15 -5.14 1.99 0.01
N ALA A 16 -5.71 3.11 -0.48
CA ALA A 16 -4.93 4.24 -0.96
C ALA A 16 -4.14 4.94 0.15
N SER A 17 -4.74 5.13 1.33
CA SER A 17 -4.07 5.71 2.49
C SER A 17 -2.90 4.85 2.99
N LEU A 18 -3.08 3.53 3.02
CA LEU A 18 -2.00 2.59 3.39
C LEU A 18 -0.84 2.65 2.39
N TYR A 19 -1.13 2.69 1.09
CA TYR A 19 -0.11 2.87 0.07
C TYR A 19 0.65 4.19 0.25
N LEU A 20 -0.06 5.30 0.47
CA LEU A 20 0.55 6.61 0.70
C LEU A 20 1.43 6.65 1.95
N LEU A 21 1.01 6.00 3.04
CA LEU A 21 1.83 5.85 4.24
C LEU A 21 3.13 5.09 3.95
N GLY A 22 3.04 4.00 3.18
CA GLY A 22 4.21 3.25 2.77
C GLY A 22 5.17 4.06 1.90
N VAL A 23 4.67 4.82 0.93
CA VAL A 23 5.49 5.76 0.13
C VAL A 23 6.12 6.85 1.01
N GLY A 24 5.38 7.37 1.98
CA GLY A 24 5.90 8.32 2.97
C GLY A 24 7.08 7.74 3.76
N TYR A 25 7.01 6.47 4.16
CA TYR A 25 8.13 5.80 4.84
C TYR A 25 9.31 5.52 3.92
N VAL A 26 9.08 5.18 2.64
CA VAL A 26 10.19 5.12 1.66
C VAL A 26 10.90 6.46 1.61
N PHE A 27 10.15 7.56 1.49
CA PHE A 27 10.73 8.89 1.44
C PHE A 27 11.49 9.28 2.72
N LEU A 28 10.99 8.88 3.89
CA LEU A 28 11.72 9.10 5.15
C LEU A 28 13.02 8.29 5.24
N ALA A 29 13.07 7.08 4.68
CA ALA A 29 14.27 6.25 4.67
C ALA A 29 15.31 6.73 3.63
N THR A 30 14.88 7.17 2.44
CA THR A 30 15.78 7.39 1.30
C THR A 30 15.93 8.86 0.90
N GLY A 31 15.01 9.74 1.31
CA GLY A 31 14.97 11.15 0.92
C GLY A 31 14.57 11.40 -0.55
N THR A 32 14.18 10.37 -1.30
CA THR A 32 13.86 10.45 -2.72
C THR A 32 12.70 9.53 -3.09
N LEU A 33 11.96 9.92 -4.14
CA LEU A 33 10.86 9.13 -4.71
C LEU A 33 11.23 8.50 -6.07
N ASN A 34 12.40 8.83 -6.60
CA ASN A 34 12.89 8.18 -7.81
C ASN A 34 13.25 6.73 -7.48
N MET A 35 12.63 5.76 -8.16
CA MET A 35 12.82 4.34 -7.85
C MET A 35 14.27 3.86 -8.02
N LEU A 36 15.03 4.43 -8.97
CA LEU A 36 16.45 4.11 -9.14
C LEU A 36 17.26 4.57 -7.93
N ASP A 37 17.00 5.78 -7.47
CA ASP A 37 17.70 6.35 -6.31
C ASP A 37 17.27 5.66 -5.01
N VAL A 38 15.99 5.31 -4.88
CA VAL A 38 15.46 4.52 -3.74
C VAL A 38 16.22 3.20 -3.61
N GLN A 39 16.40 2.46 -4.71
CA GLN A 39 17.15 1.20 -4.70
C GLN A 39 18.60 1.42 -4.26
N ALA A 40 19.27 2.44 -4.81
CA ALA A 40 20.64 2.78 -4.44
C ALA A 40 20.77 3.15 -2.95
N GLN A 41 19.87 3.97 -2.42
CA GLN A 41 19.89 4.42 -1.02
C GLN A 41 19.59 3.27 -0.04
N ILE A 42 18.64 2.38 -0.37
CA ILE A 42 18.35 1.20 0.47
C ILE A 42 19.57 0.28 0.54
N VAL A 43 20.28 0.07 -0.56
CA VAL A 43 21.49 -0.78 -0.58
C VAL A 43 22.65 -0.13 0.16
N ALA A 44 22.82 1.19 0.02
CA ALA A 44 23.98 1.90 0.54
C ALA A 44 23.89 2.27 2.03
N GLN A 45 22.70 2.57 2.55
CA GLN A 45 22.54 3.17 3.89
C GLN A 45 21.64 2.37 4.82
N ALA A 46 20.36 2.21 4.47
CA ALA A 46 19.38 1.63 5.37
C ALA A 46 19.56 0.10 5.53
N GLY A 47 19.85 -0.58 4.42
CA GLY A 47 19.81 -2.03 4.33
C GLY A 47 18.38 -2.59 4.38
N TYR A 48 18.17 -3.76 3.79
CA TYR A 48 16.85 -4.40 3.75
C TYR A 48 16.31 -4.83 5.14
N GLY A 49 17.18 -4.84 6.15
CA GLY A 49 16.81 -5.16 7.53
C GLY A 49 16.20 -4.00 8.31
N ASP A 50 16.34 -2.75 7.83
CA ASP A 50 15.85 -1.56 8.53
C ASP A 50 14.33 -1.67 8.79
N PRO A 51 13.87 -1.54 10.05
CA PRO A 51 12.46 -1.56 10.39
C PRO A 51 11.61 -0.58 9.56
N LEU A 52 12.16 0.58 9.19
CA LEU A 52 11.46 1.62 8.45
C LEU A 52 11.27 1.22 6.97
N VAL A 53 12.28 0.59 6.36
CA VAL A 53 12.19 0.01 5.01
C VAL A 53 11.26 -1.21 4.99
N ARG A 54 11.28 -2.04 6.04
CA ARG A 54 10.35 -3.18 6.14
C ARG A 54 8.91 -2.73 6.34
N ALA A 55 8.68 -1.71 7.16
CA ALA A 55 7.37 -1.13 7.37
C ALA A 55 6.84 -0.49 6.08
N SER A 56 7.68 0.26 5.35
CA SER A 56 7.28 0.88 4.09
C SER A 56 6.82 -0.16 3.07
N TYR A 57 7.57 -1.26 2.94
CA TYR A 57 7.21 -2.37 2.08
C TYR A 57 5.90 -3.05 2.52
N ALA A 58 5.72 -3.30 3.82
CA ALA A 58 4.50 -3.90 4.35
C ALA A 58 3.25 -3.03 4.07
N PHE A 59 3.34 -1.72 4.24
CA PHE A 59 2.25 -0.78 3.96
C PHE A 59 1.92 -0.69 2.47
N ILE A 60 2.93 -0.62 1.59
CA ILE A 60 2.74 -0.61 0.14
C ILE A 60 2.07 -1.91 -0.31
N VAL A 61 2.59 -3.06 0.11
CA VAL A 61 2.05 -4.38 -0.26
C VAL A 61 0.63 -4.54 0.25
N THR A 62 0.33 -4.13 1.49
CA THR A 62 -1.02 -4.22 2.05
C THR A 62 -2.01 -3.30 1.33
N GLY A 63 -1.60 -2.06 1.00
CA GLY A 63 -2.42 -1.13 0.22
C GLY A 63 -2.72 -1.65 -1.19
N LEU A 64 -1.73 -2.24 -1.86
CA LEU A 64 -1.90 -2.88 -3.17
C LEU A 64 -2.77 -4.14 -3.07
N ALA A 65 -2.56 -4.99 -2.07
CA ALA A 65 -3.34 -6.19 -1.82
C ALA A 65 -4.83 -5.89 -1.65
N LEU A 66 -5.17 -4.81 -0.94
CA LEU A 66 -6.55 -4.31 -0.83
C LEU A 66 -7.09 -3.84 -2.18
N LYS A 67 -6.27 -3.17 -2.99
CA LYS A 67 -6.66 -2.66 -4.32
C LYS A 67 -6.99 -3.78 -5.31
N ILE A 68 -6.20 -4.87 -5.28
CA ILE A 68 -6.36 -6.02 -6.20
C ILE A 68 -7.30 -7.11 -5.65
N ALA A 69 -7.90 -6.90 -4.47
CA ALA A 69 -8.80 -7.86 -3.84
C ALA A 69 -8.17 -9.27 -3.70
N ILE A 70 -6.94 -9.35 -3.18
CA ILE A 70 -6.29 -10.66 -2.95
C ILE A 70 -6.88 -11.36 -1.73
N PHE A 71 -6.84 -12.70 -1.66
CA PHE A 71 -7.22 -13.44 -0.46
C PHE A 71 -6.33 -13.02 0.74
N PRO A 72 -6.88 -12.72 1.94
CA PRO A 72 -8.27 -12.82 2.39
C PRO A 72 -9.11 -11.53 2.24
N VAL A 73 -8.54 -10.43 1.74
CA VAL A 73 -9.15 -9.09 1.66
C VAL A 73 -10.02 -8.83 0.42
N HIS A 74 -10.55 -9.89 -0.20
CA HIS A 74 -11.34 -9.83 -1.44
C HIS A 74 -12.85 -9.62 -1.21
N SER A 75 -13.31 -9.62 0.04
CA SER A 75 -14.74 -9.67 0.41
C SER A 75 -15.57 -8.48 -0.06
N TRP A 76 -14.96 -7.35 -0.43
CA TRP A 76 -15.66 -6.19 -0.98
C TRP A 76 -15.97 -6.33 -2.48
N GLN A 77 -15.23 -7.18 -3.20
CA GLN A 77 -15.33 -7.33 -4.64
C GLN A 77 -16.67 -7.98 -5.05
N PRO A 78 -17.13 -9.10 -4.46
CA PRO A 78 -18.42 -9.70 -4.82
C PRO A 78 -19.60 -8.75 -4.63
N ASP A 79 -19.63 -8.03 -3.50
CA ASP A 79 -20.69 -7.08 -3.17
C ASP A 79 -20.76 -5.89 -4.12
N ALA A 80 -19.62 -5.47 -4.70
CA ALA A 80 -19.56 -4.36 -5.63
C ALA A 80 -20.06 -4.73 -7.04
N TYR A 81 -19.93 -5.99 -7.44
CA TYR A 81 -20.37 -6.50 -8.75
C TYR A 81 -21.76 -7.14 -8.73
N GLN A 82 -22.27 -7.49 -7.55
CA GLN A 82 -23.66 -7.91 -7.41
C GLN A 82 -24.57 -6.69 -7.54
N ARG A 83 -25.44 -6.72 -8.56
CA ARG A 83 -26.42 -5.66 -8.85
C ARG A 83 -27.40 -5.46 -7.69
#